data_AF-A0A1U8N090-F1
#
_entry.id   AF-A0A1U8N090-F1
#
_cell.length_a   1.000
_cell.length_b   1.000
_cell.length_c   1.000
_cell.angle_alpha   90.00
_cell.angle_beta   90.00
_cell.angle_gamma   90.00
#
_symmetry.space_group_name_H-M   'P 1'
#
loop_
_entity.id
_entity.type
_entity.pdbx_description
1 polymer ?
#
loop_
_entity_poly.entity_id
_entity_poly.type
_entity_poly.pdbx_seq_one_letter_code
_entity_poly.pdbx_strand_id
1 'polypeptide(L)'
;MVGIGPLIPFSFLNSNDSLDNSLRTDLFQSDSKDYLQWLDSKPKSAVVYVSFGSIAVLTKQQVEEIARALISSRRPFLWVVSNRNDGRYEEKEEDKLTCREELEQFGMVVPWCSQVEVLFHPSLGCFVTHCGWNSTLESMVAGVPVVAFPQWSDQGTTAKLIEDVWGNGVRVSANEEGIVERDEIVRCLDLVMMDDEKGMEVKKNVEKWKGLVTGAAIHGYEP
;
A
#
# COMPACT_ATOMS: atom_id res chain seq x y z
N MET A 1 15.67 3.44 -25.78
CA MET A 1 14.92 4.07 -24.67
C MET A 1 15.88 4.15 -23.49
N VAL A 2 15.94 5.28 -22.77
CA VAL A 2 16.77 5.44 -21.56
C VAL A 2 15.83 5.50 -20.36
N GLY A 3 16.02 4.63 -19.37
CA GLY A 3 15.26 4.66 -18.12
C GLY A 3 15.86 5.69 -17.17
N ILE A 4 15.03 6.57 -16.61
CA ILE A 4 15.44 7.64 -15.69
C ILE A 4 14.78 7.52 -14.30
N GLY A 5 14.16 6.38 -14.02
CA GLY A 5 13.41 6.15 -12.78
C GLY A 5 14.15 5.27 -11.76
N PRO A 6 13.60 5.12 -10.55
CA PRO A 6 12.37 5.75 -10.08
C PRO A 6 12.62 7.19 -9.59
N LEU A 7 11.63 8.07 -9.81
CA LEU A 7 11.67 9.46 -9.35
C LEU A 7 11.24 9.56 -7.88
N ILE A 8 11.98 8.89 -6.99
CA ILE A 8 11.79 8.98 -5.54
C ILE A 8 12.69 10.08 -4.99
N PRO A 9 12.18 10.96 -4.13
CA PRO A 9 12.98 12.03 -3.55
C PRO A 9 14.18 11.50 -2.79
N PHE A 10 15.34 12.12 -3.04
CA PHE A 10 16.63 11.65 -2.55
C PHE A 10 16.72 11.54 -1.02
N SER A 11 15.95 12.37 -0.29
CA SER A 11 15.85 12.32 1.18
C SER A 11 15.35 10.98 1.72
N PHE A 12 14.53 10.25 0.96
CA PHE A 12 14.08 8.90 1.33
C PHE A 12 15.09 7.81 0.94
N LEU A 13 15.98 8.10 -0.02
CA LEU A 13 17.03 7.18 -0.48
C LEU A 13 18.27 7.23 0.41
N ASN A 14 18.58 8.40 0.97
CA ASN A 14 19.77 8.63 1.78
C ASN A 14 19.39 8.85 3.25
N SER A 15 19.56 7.81 4.08
CA SER A 15 19.18 7.79 5.50
C SER A 15 19.95 8.77 6.39
N ASN A 16 20.92 9.51 5.84
CA ASN A 16 21.83 10.42 6.55
C ASN A 16 21.39 11.89 6.53
N ASP A 17 20.45 12.28 5.66
CA ASP A 17 19.86 13.61 5.70
C ASP A 17 18.52 13.53 6.43
N SER A 18 18.36 14.35 7.47
CA SER A 18 17.07 14.57 8.12
C SER A 18 16.04 14.90 7.04
N LEU A 19 14.91 14.19 7.04
CA LEU A 19 13.76 14.40 6.13
C LEU A 19 13.49 15.90 5.94
N ASP A 20 14.06 16.48 4.89
CA ASP A 20 13.74 17.86 4.52
C ASP A 20 12.38 17.82 3.83
N ASN A 21 11.42 18.53 4.42
CA ASN A 21 9.97 18.53 4.14
C ASN A 21 9.61 19.13 2.76
N SER A 22 10.44 18.95 1.73
CA SER A 22 10.32 19.70 0.47
C SER A 22 9.33 19.11 -0.56
N LEU A 23 8.62 18.01 -0.26
CA LEU A 23 7.48 17.56 -1.07
C LEU A 23 6.18 18.25 -0.63
N ARG A 24 6.05 19.53 -0.97
CA ARG A 24 4.77 20.25 -0.83
C ARG A 24 3.99 20.27 -2.15
N THR A 25 3.72 19.11 -2.73
CA THR A 25 2.86 18.98 -3.93
C THR A 25 1.77 17.91 -3.77
N ASP A 26 1.29 17.71 -2.54
CA ASP A 26 0.09 16.90 -2.32
C ASP A 26 -1.17 17.71 -2.64
N LEU A 27 -2.02 17.16 -3.51
CA LEU A 27 -3.32 17.75 -3.88
C LEU A 27 -4.34 17.73 -2.74
N PHE A 28 -4.09 16.91 -1.72
CA PHE A 28 -4.94 16.75 -0.54
C PHE A 28 -4.07 16.94 0.70
N GLN A 29 -4.22 18.07 1.38
CA GLN A 29 -3.55 18.35 2.65
C GLN A 29 -4.56 18.12 3.77
N SER A 30 -4.29 17.16 4.65
CA SER A 30 -4.94 17.07 5.96
C SER A 30 -3.91 17.23 7.06
N ASP A 31 -4.21 18.08 8.05
CA ASP A 31 -3.33 18.44 9.18
C ASP A 31 -3.00 17.28 10.16
N SER A 32 -3.50 16.07 9.96
CA SER A 32 -3.35 15.01 10.96
C SER A 32 -2.06 14.21 10.81
N LYS A 33 -0.99 14.67 11.47
CA LYS A 33 0.16 13.81 11.86
C LYS A 33 -0.23 12.62 12.76
N ASP A 34 -1.49 12.53 13.14
CA ASP A 34 -2.06 11.48 14.00
C ASP A 34 -1.81 10.08 13.43
N TYR A 35 -1.80 9.92 12.11
CA TYR A 35 -1.57 8.59 11.55
C TYR A 35 -0.13 8.11 11.70
N LEU A 36 0.85 9.03 11.66
CA LEU A 36 2.26 8.71 11.92
C LEU A 36 2.46 8.32 13.38
N GLN A 37 1.87 9.06 14.33
CA GLN A 37 1.93 8.70 15.74
C GLN A 37 1.27 7.33 16.01
N TRP A 38 0.17 7.04 15.32
CA TRP A 38 -0.45 5.73 15.39
C TRP A 38 0.48 4.64 14.83
N LEU A 39 1.16 4.89 13.71
CA LEU A 39 2.14 3.95 13.14
C LEU A 39 3.35 3.72 14.06
N ASP A 40 3.84 4.78 14.73
CA ASP A 40 4.92 4.72 15.72
C ASP A 40 4.57 3.79 16.90
N SER A 41 3.28 3.71 17.25
CA SER A 41 2.81 2.84 18.33
C SER A 41 2.76 1.35 17.95
N LYS A 42 2.99 0.98 16.68
CA LYS A 42 2.85 -0.40 16.20
C LYS A 42 4.20 -1.13 16.14
N PRO A 43 4.20 -2.45 16.36
CA PRO A 43 5.40 -3.26 16.18
C PRO A 43 5.97 -3.16 14.77
N LYS A 44 7.27 -3.40 14.64
CA LYS A 44 7.96 -3.44 13.35
C LYS A 44 7.30 -4.46 12.41
N SER A 45 7.11 -4.09 11.15
CA SER A 45 6.57 -4.96 10.09
C SER A 45 5.22 -5.63 10.41
N ALA A 46 4.38 -4.98 11.21
CA ALA A 46 3.07 -5.51 11.61
C ALA A 46 1.90 -4.90 10.84
N VAL A 47 2.05 -3.68 10.31
CA VAL A 47 0.96 -2.90 9.74
C VAL A 47 0.70 -3.29 8.29
N VAL A 48 -0.57 -3.42 7.91
CA VAL A 48 -1.04 -3.51 6.53
C VAL A 48 -1.44 -2.11 6.06
N TYR A 49 -0.76 -1.57 5.06
CA TYR A 49 -1.20 -0.34 4.40
C TYR A 49 -2.08 -0.70 3.20
N VAL A 50 -3.22 -0.03 3.07
CA VAL A 50 -4.17 -0.25 1.97
C VAL A 50 -4.43 1.08 1.26
N SER A 51 -4.11 1.15 -0.03
CA SER A 51 -4.42 2.32 -0.87
C SER A 51 -4.60 1.93 -2.33
N PHE A 52 -5.71 2.37 -2.92
CA PHE A 52 -6.04 2.13 -4.32
C PHE A 52 -5.79 3.35 -5.21
N GLY A 53 -5.02 4.33 -4.71
CA GLY A 53 -4.71 5.57 -5.42
C GLY A 53 -5.92 6.50 -5.58
N SER A 54 -5.74 7.58 -6.33
CA SER A 54 -6.75 8.63 -6.48
C SER A 54 -7.84 8.33 -7.52
N ILE A 55 -7.59 7.38 -8.44
CA ILE A 55 -8.45 7.16 -9.62
C ILE A 55 -9.31 5.88 -9.50
N ALA A 56 -8.91 4.88 -8.71
CA ALA A 56 -9.72 3.68 -8.53
C ALA A 56 -11.00 3.95 -7.72
N VAL A 57 -12.16 3.54 -8.25
CA VAL A 57 -13.44 3.53 -7.54
C VAL A 57 -13.78 2.08 -7.28
N LEU A 58 -13.85 1.69 -6.02
CA LEU A 58 -14.28 0.35 -5.62
C LEU A 58 -15.80 0.33 -5.45
N THR A 59 -16.42 -0.81 -5.76
CA THR A 59 -17.84 -1.03 -5.45
C THR A 59 -18.03 -1.15 -3.94
N LYS A 60 -19.23 -0.83 -3.44
CA LYS A 60 -19.54 -1.02 -2.02
C LYS A 60 -19.28 -2.46 -1.56
N GLN A 61 -19.68 -3.44 -2.37
CA GLN A 61 -19.43 -4.85 -2.08
C GLN A 61 -17.93 -5.15 -1.91
N GLN A 62 -17.07 -4.62 -2.79
CA GLN A 62 -15.64 -4.84 -2.67
C GLN A 62 -15.03 -4.15 -1.44
N VAL A 63 -15.52 -2.94 -1.10
CA VAL A 63 -15.13 -2.19 0.10
C VAL A 63 -15.50 -2.97 1.37
N GLU A 64 -16.68 -3.59 1.42
CA GLU A 64 -17.11 -4.45 2.53
C GLU A 64 -16.24 -5.71 2.68
N GLU A 65 -15.89 -6.39 1.58
CA GLU A 65 -15.01 -7.55 1.61
C GLU A 65 -13.60 -7.19 2.12
N ILE A 66 -13.06 -6.03 1.71
CA ILE A 66 -11.78 -5.52 2.22
C ILE A 66 -11.88 -5.24 3.73
N ALA A 67 -12.94 -4.55 4.18
CA ALA A 67 -13.12 -4.26 5.59
C ALA A 67 -13.20 -5.53 6.45
N ARG A 68 -13.97 -6.54 5.99
CA ARG A 68 -14.09 -7.84 6.65
C ARG A 68 -12.78 -8.61 6.67
N ALA A 69 -11.99 -8.54 5.59
CA ALA A 69 -10.68 -9.17 5.54
C ALA A 69 -9.70 -8.53 6.53
N LEU A 70 -9.69 -7.20 6.63
CA LEU A 70 -8.84 -6.48 7.58
C LEU A 70 -9.17 -6.85 9.02
N ILE A 71 -10.45 -6.88 9.40
CA ILE A 71 -10.92 -7.37 10.71
C ILE A 71 -10.47 -8.83 10.94
N SER A 72 -10.71 -9.70 9.96
CA SER A 72 -10.41 -11.14 10.07
C SER A 72 -8.92 -11.43 10.17
N SER A 73 -8.08 -10.63 9.52
CA SER A 73 -6.62 -10.76 9.57
C SER A 73 -6.05 -10.50 10.97
N ARG A 74 -6.77 -9.73 11.81
CA ARG A 74 -6.32 -9.26 13.13
C ARG A 74 -4.96 -8.54 13.13
N ARG A 75 -4.55 -8.03 11.97
CA ARG A 75 -3.34 -7.22 11.81
C ARG A 75 -3.71 -5.75 11.92
N PRO A 76 -2.86 -4.91 12.55
CA PRO A 76 -3.08 -3.47 12.50
C PRO A 76 -3.03 -3.02 11.04
N PHE A 77 -3.91 -2.10 10.66
CA PHE A 77 -3.93 -1.57 9.30
C PHE A 77 -4.10 -0.05 9.26
N LEU A 78 -3.56 0.54 8.20
CA LEU A 78 -3.84 1.90 7.78
C LEU A 78 -4.52 1.83 6.41
N TRP A 79 -5.78 2.25 6.31
CA TRP A 79 -6.53 2.21 5.06
C TRP A 79 -6.92 3.61 4.60
N VAL A 80 -6.47 3.97 3.40
CA VAL A 80 -6.87 5.21 2.74
C VAL A 80 -8.17 5.00 1.99
N VAL A 81 -9.22 5.69 2.42
CA VAL A 81 -10.52 5.75 1.74
C VAL A 81 -10.76 7.19 1.36
N SER A 82 -10.44 7.53 0.11
CA SER A 82 -10.57 8.92 -0.37
C SER A 82 -12.05 9.32 -0.44
N ASN A 83 -12.41 10.32 0.35
CA ASN A 83 -13.66 11.03 0.19
C ASN A 83 -13.53 11.93 -1.05
N ARG A 84 -13.89 11.40 -2.23
CA ARG A 84 -13.82 12.14 -3.51
C ARG A 84 -14.70 13.39 -3.58
N ASN A 85 -15.43 13.70 -2.52
CA ASN A 85 -16.37 14.79 -2.47
C ASN A 85 -15.99 15.72 -1.33
N ASP A 86 -15.38 16.83 -1.70
CA ASP A 86 -14.95 17.98 -0.90
C ASP A 86 -16.15 18.65 -0.17
N GLY A 87 -16.83 17.92 0.72
CA GLY A 87 -17.99 18.39 1.48
C GLY A 87 -19.26 18.61 0.66
N ARG A 88 -19.35 18.13 -0.60
CA ARG A 88 -20.52 18.32 -1.47
C ARG A 88 -21.49 17.14 -1.53
N TYR A 89 -21.11 16.01 -0.96
CA TYR A 89 -21.98 14.85 -0.79
C TYR A 89 -21.99 14.50 0.68
N GLU A 90 -23.15 14.66 1.31
CA GLU A 90 -23.41 14.02 2.60
C GLU A 90 -23.25 12.51 2.41
N GLU A 91 -22.39 11.89 3.20
CA GLU A 91 -22.23 10.43 3.23
C GLU A 91 -23.61 9.84 3.55
N LYS A 92 -24.23 9.17 2.58
CA LYS A 92 -25.53 8.55 2.80
C LYS A 92 -25.34 7.36 3.74
N GLU A 93 -26.36 7.02 4.54
CA GLU A 93 -26.33 5.78 5.34
C GLU A 93 -26.02 4.54 4.49
N GLU A 94 -26.40 4.57 3.21
CA GLU A 94 -26.11 3.51 2.23
C GLU A 94 -24.65 3.44 1.81
N ASP A 95 -23.83 4.48 2.04
CA ASP A 95 -22.41 4.50 1.70
C ASP A 95 -21.52 4.10 2.89
N LYS A 96 -22.10 4.06 4.10
CA LYS A 96 -21.38 3.68 5.33
C LYS A 96 -21.02 2.20 5.31
N LEU A 97 -19.78 1.93 5.73
CA LEU A 97 -19.27 0.60 6.02
C LEU A 97 -20.09 -0.07 7.13
N THR A 98 -20.64 -1.25 6.86
CA THR A 98 -21.48 -1.97 7.83
C THR A 98 -20.71 -2.39 9.09
N CYS A 99 -19.41 -2.61 8.97
CA CYS A 99 -18.54 -3.05 10.08
C CYS A 99 -17.59 -1.95 10.57
N ARG A 100 -17.93 -0.67 10.40
CA ARG A 100 -17.01 0.44 10.70
C ARG A 100 -16.52 0.47 12.16
N GLU A 101 -17.43 0.29 13.12
CA GLU A 101 -17.08 0.30 14.56
C GLU A 101 -16.13 -0.84 14.94
N GLU A 102 -16.28 -2.01 14.34
CA GLU A 102 -15.39 -3.15 14.54
C GLU A 102 -14.04 -2.91 13.84
N LEU A 103 -14.07 -2.38 12.62
CA LEU A 103 -12.89 -2.05 11.82
C LEU A 103 -11.95 -1.10 12.58
N GLU A 104 -12.49 -0.06 13.21
CA GLU A 104 -11.73 0.95 13.96
C GLU A 104 -11.10 0.40 15.27
N GLN A 105 -11.45 -0.81 15.70
CA GLN A 105 -10.78 -1.48 16.84
C GLN A 105 -9.42 -2.08 16.44
N PHE A 106 -9.22 -2.40 15.17
CA PHE A 106 -8.01 -3.07 14.67
C PHE A 106 -7.09 -2.11 13.92
N GLY A 107 -7.62 -1.07 13.29
CA GLY A 107 -6.85 -0.18 12.45
C GLY A 107 -7.40 1.23 12.39
N MET A 108 -6.90 1.98 11.42
CA MET A 108 -7.25 3.37 11.21
C MET A 108 -7.61 3.59 9.76
N VAL A 109 -8.75 4.24 9.53
CA VAL A 109 -9.20 4.65 8.21
C VAL A 109 -8.97 6.16 8.08
N VAL A 110 -8.27 6.58 7.04
CA VAL A 110 -7.95 7.99 6.80
C VAL A 110 -8.40 8.40 5.41
N PRO A 111 -8.83 9.66 5.22
CA PRO A 111 -9.18 10.15 3.89
C PRO A 111 -7.95 10.32 2.99
N TRP A 112 -6.79 10.55 3.60
CA TRP A 112 -5.52 10.79 2.94
C TRP A 112 -4.35 10.55 3.91
N CYS A 113 -3.18 10.19 3.36
CA CYS A 113 -1.89 10.18 4.06
C CYS A 113 -0.74 10.40 3.05
N SER A 114 0.43 10.77 3.55
CA SER A 114 1.66 10.75 2.75
C SER A 114 2.08 9.29 2.53
N GLN A 115 1.80 8.78 1.34
CA GLN A 115 2.11 7.39 0.99
C GLN A 115 3.60 7.08 1.14
N VAL A 116 4.48 8.01 0.76
CA VAL A 116 5.94 7.82 0.89
C VAL A 116 6.34 7.70 2.36
N GLU A 117 5.82 8.54 3.26
CA GLU A 117 6.11 8.42 4.70
C GLU A 117 5.62 7.09 5.27
N VAL A 118 4.42 6.65 4.89
CA VAL A 118 3.86 5.35 5.32
C VAL A 118 4.71 4.20 4.80
N LEU A 119 5.09 4.22 3.52
CA LEU A 119 5.88 3.15 2.88
C LEU A 119 7.25 2.98 3.54
N PHE A 120 7.89 4.07 3.96
CA PHE A 120 9.18 4.04 4.64
C PHE A 120 9.08 3.86 6.17
N HIS A 121 7.87 3.76 6.72
CA HIS A 121 7.68 3.61 8.16
C HIS A 121 8.07 2.19 8.64
N PRO A 122 8.87 2.03 9.71
CA PRO A 122 9.35 0.72 10.16
C PRO A 122 8.24 -0.28 10.56
N SER A 123 7.08 0.23 11.01
CA SER A 123 5.95 -0.63 11.37
C SER A 123 5.23 -1.24 10.16
N LEU A 124 5.48 -0.74 8.95
CA LEU A 124 4.84 -1.28 7.76
C LEU A 124 5.37 -2.67 7.41
N GLY A 125 4.43 -3.61 7.27
CA GLY A 125 4.73 -5.00 6.92
C GLY A 125 4.25 -5.42 5.54
N CYS A 126 3.21 -4.80 4.99
CA CYS A 126 2.68 -5.14 3.67
C CYS A 126 1.91 -3.95 3.06
N PHE A 127 1.96 -3.82 1.74
CA PHE A 127 1.16 -2.85 0.99
C PHE A 127 0.14 -3.56 0.08
N VAL A 128 -1.15 -3.33 0.34
CA VAL A 128 -2.25 -3.70 -0.55
C VAL A 128 -2.49 -2.54 -1.51
N THR A 129 -2.29 -2.77 -2.81
CA THR A 129 -2.36 -1.71 -3.81
C THR A 129 -3.05 -2.12 -5.09
N HIS A 130 -3.67 -1.15 -5.75
CA HIS A 130 -4.20 -1.29 -7.10
C HIS A 130 -3.13 -1.54 -8.20
N CYS A 131 -1.84 -1.57 -7.85
CA CYS A 131 -0.73 -1.79 -8.79
C CYS A 131 -0.52 -0.67 -9.81
N GLY A 132 -0.85 0.57 -9.45
CA GLY A 132 -0.39 1.73 -10.22
C GLY A 132 1.15 1.78 -10.25
N TRP A 133 1.71 2.20 -11.38
CA TRP A 133 3.16 2.14 -11.62
C TRP A 133 3.98 2.90 -10.57
N ASN A 134 3.57 4.13 -10.22
CA ASN A 134 4.28 4.94 -9.22
C ASN A 134 4.29 4.28 -7.83
N SER A 135 3.12 3.84 -7.36
CA SER A 135 3.00 3.17 -6.06
C SER A 135 3.78 1.85 -5.99
N THR A 136 3.90 1.16 -7.13
CA THR A 136 4.70 -0.06 -7.25
C THR A 136 6.19 0.25 -7.15
N LEU A 137 6.67 1.31 -7.81
CA LEU A 137 8.06 1.73 -7.70
C LEU A 137 8.41 2.22 -6.29
N GLU A 138 7.53 3.00 -5.67
CA GLU A 138 7.69 3.45 -4.28
C GLU A 138 7.81 2.27 -3.30
N SER A 139 6.98 1.23 -3.45
CA SER A 139 7.06 0.05 -2.57
C SER A 139 8.34 -0.77 -2.80
N MET A 140 8.81 -0.87 -4.05
CA MET A 140 10.08 -1.51 -4.37
C MET A 140 11.26 -0.79 -3.71
N VAL A 141 11.28 0.55 -3.74
CA VAL A 141 12.33 1.36 -3.12
C VAL A 141 12.27 1.27 -1.59
N ALA A 142 11.06 1.30 -1.03
CA ALA A 142 10.87 1.16 0.42
C ALA A 142 11.26 -0.25 0.91
N GLY A 143 11.16 -1.27 0.07
CA GLY A 143 11.35 -2.67 0.45
C GLY A 143 10.14 -3.24 1.16
N VAL A 144 8.95 -2.98 0.62
CA VAL A 144 7.68 -3.43 1.21
C VAL A 144 7.06 -4.48 0.30
N PRO A 145 6.71 -5.68 0.82
CA PRO A 145 6.02 -6.68 0.03
C PRO A 145 4.61 -6.23 -0.35
N VAL A 146 4.11 -6.72 -1.48
CA VAL A 146 2.86 -6.24 -2.08
C VAL A 146 1.79 -7.34 -2.13
N VAL A 147 0.56 -7.00 -1.74
CA VAL A 147 -0.64 -7.71 -2.20
C VAL A 147 -1.21 -6.92 -3.38
N ALA A 148 -1.05 -7.49 -4.57
CA ALA A 148 -1.42 -6.89 -5.82
C ALA A 148 -2.92 -7.06 -6.07
N PHE A 149 -3.62 -5.94 -6.17
CA PHE A 149 -5.08 -5.86 -6.27
C PHE A 149 -5.51 -5.03 -7.50
N PRO A 150 -5.16 -5.48 -8.71
CA PRO A 150 -5.37 -4.70 -9.93
C PRO A 150 -6.86 -4.47 -10.19
N GLN A 151 -7.21 -3.26 -10.62
CA GLN A 151 -8.58 -2.85 -10.95
C GLN A 151 -8.77 -2.72 -12.47
N TRP A 152 -7.89 -2.01 -13.18
CA TRP A 152 -8.03 -1.74 -14.63
C TRP A 152 -6.72 -1.24 -15.27
N SER A 153 -6.70 -1.01 -16.60
CA SER A 153 -5.54 -0.49 -17.34
C SER A 153 -4.32 -1.43 -17.29
N ASP A 154 -3.12 -0.88 -17.07
CA ASP A 154 -1.82 -1.51 -16.94
C ASP A 154 -1.63 -2.29 -15.64
N GLN A 155 -2.52 -2.09 -14.66
CA GLN A 155 -2.41 -2.68 -13.32
C GLN A 155 -2.36 -4.20 -13.35
N GLY A 156 -3.07 -4.85 -14.27
CA GLY A 156 -3.02 -6.31 -14.45
C GLY A 156 -1.64 -6.80 -14.89
N THR A 157 -0.95 -6.04 -15.75
CA THR A 157 0.43 -6.32 -16.15
C THR A 157 1.38 -6.07 -15.00
N THR A 158 1.23 -4.97 -14.27
CA THR A 158 2.04 -4.68 -13.08
C THR A 158 1.89 -5.76 -12.01
N ALA A 159 0.67 -6.25 -11.78
CA ALA A 159 0.40 -7.36 -10.87
C ALA A 159 1.12 -8.66 -11.30
N LYS A 160 1.14 -8.97 -12.61
CA LYS A 160 1.91 -10.11 -13.16
C LYS A 160 3.42 -9.94 -12.92
N LEU A 161 3.95 -8.73 -13.05
CA LEU A 161 5.36 -8.46 -12.76
C LEU A 161 5.68 -8.68 -11.27
N ILE A 162 4.83 -8.17 -10.38
CA ILE A 162 4.97 -8.32 -8.92
C ILE A 162 5.01 -9.80 -8.52
N GLU A 163 4.07 -10.60 -9.04
CA GLU A 163 3.91 -12.01 -8.67
C GLU A 163 4.94 -12.93 -9.34
N ASP A 164 5.08 -12.87 -10.67
CA ASP A 164 5.80 -13.90 -11.42
C ASP A 164 7.23 -13.54 -11.80
N VAL A 165 7.54 -12.25 -11.92
CA VAL A 165 8.84 -11.79 -12.43
C VAL A 165 9.73 -11.32 -11.29
N TRP A 166 9.21 -10.42 -10.47
CA TRP A 166 9.94 -9.88 -9.34
C TRP A 166 9.79 -10.74 -8.10
N GLY A 167 8.64 -11.40 -7.95
CA GLY A 167 8.32 -12.25 -6.80
C GLY A 167 8.32 -11.47 -5.49
N ASN A 168 8.05 -10.17 -5.52
CA ASN A 168 8.03 -9.27 -4.37
C ASN A 168 6.62 -9.07 -3.80
N GLY A 169 5.68 -9.92 -4.20
CA GLY A 169 4.30 -9.90 -3.75
C GLY A 169 3.50 -11.08 -4.29
N VAL A 170 2.20 -11.07 -4.01
CA VAL A 170 1.22 -12.04 -4.51
C VAL A 170 0.04 -11.30 -5.10
N ARG A 171 -0.67 -11.91 -6.04
CA ARG A 171 -1.88 -11.33 -6.65
C ARG A 171 -3.13 -11.94 -6.06
N VAL A 172 -4.13 -11.10 -5.80
CA VAL A 172 -5.46 -11.57 -5.40
C VAL A 172 -6.22 -12.18 -6.59
N SER A 173 -7.04 -13.18 -6.30
CA SER A 173 -7.93 -13.83 -7.26
C SER A 173 -9.37 -13.35 -7.05
N ALA A 174 -9.99 -12.81 -8.10
CA ALA A 174 -11.41 -12.46 -8.07
C ALA A 174 -12.28 -13.66 -8.45
N ASN A 175 -13.49 -13.73 -7.91
CA ASN A 175 -14.51 -14.69 -8.30
C ASN A 175 -15.10 -14.34 -9.68
N GLU A 176 -16.08 -15.13 -10.15
CA GLU A 176 -16.70 -14.95 -11.48
C GLU A 176 -17.38 -13.59 -11.66
N GLU A 177 -17.76 -12.93 -10.57
CA GLU A 177 -18.37 -11.59 -10.56
C GLU A 177 -17.32 -10.46 -10.53
N GLY A 178 -16.03 -10.80 -10.48
CA GLY A 178 -14.94 -9.84 -10.36
C GLY A 178 -14.74 -9.32 -8.94
N ILE A 179 -15.33 -9.96 -7.92
CA ILE A 179 -15.17 -9.60 -6.52
C ILE A 179 -14.08 -10.46 -5.89
N VAL A 180 -13.16 -9.82 -5.18
CA VAL A 180 -12.17 -10.50 -4.34
C VAL A 180 -12.76 -10.67 -2.95
N GLU A 181 -12.98 -11.92 -2.59
CA GLU A 181 -13.59 -12.30 -1.32
C GLU A 181 -12.61 -12.13 -0.16
N ARG A 182 -13.16 -11.89 1.04
CA ARG A 182 -12.37 -11.63 2.25
C ARG A 182 -11.33 -12.71 2.54
N ASP A 183 -11.69 -13.97 2.30
CA ASP A 183 -10.86 -15.13 2.63
C ASP A 183 -9.64 -15.17 1.70
N GLU A 184 -9.79 -14.74 0.45
CA GLU A 184 -8.68 -14.57 -0.50
C GLU A 184 -7.74 -13.43 -0.07
N ILE A 185 -8.29 -12.30 0.37
CA ILE A 185 -7.48 -11.17 0.86
C ILE A 185 -6.66 -11.60 2.09
N VAL A 186 -7.29 -12.28 3.05
CA VAL A 186 -6.61 -12.82 4.25
C VAL A 186 -5.51 -13.80 3.84
N ARG A 187 -5.80 -14.74 2.93
CA ARG A 187 -4.81 -15.69 2.41
C ARG A 187 -3.60 -14.97 1.79
N CYS A 188 -3.83 -13.95 0.97
CA CYS A 188 -2.76 -13.17 0.36
C CYS A 188 -1.92 -12.42 1.40
N LEU A 189 -2.55 -11.82 2.42
CA LEU A 189 -1.85 -11.16 3.52
C LEU A 189 -0.97 -12.15 4.29
N ASP A 190 -1.48 -13.34 4.58
CA ASP A 190 -0.71 -14.37 5.29
C ASP A 190 0.48 -14.86 4.46
N LEU A 191 0.32 -15.10 3.16
CA LEU A 191 1.40 -15.52 2.27
C LEU A 191 2.57 -14.52 2.20
N VAL A 192 2.33 -13.22 2.37
CA VAL A 192 3.40 -12.21 2.29
C VAL A 192 3.94 -11.80 3.65
N MET A 193 3.17 -11.95 4.73
CA MET A 193 3.54 -11.46 6.07
C MET A 193 4.00 -12.56 7.04
N MET A 194 3.70 -13.83 6.78
CA MET A 194 4.18 -14.94 7.60
C MET A 194 5.65 -15.27 7.31
N ASP A 195 6.30 -16.01 8.22
CA ASP A 195 7.66 -16.52 8.06
C ASP A 195 7.65 -17.97 7.55
N ASP A 196 6.66 -18.31 6.73
CA ASP A 196 6.63 -19.58 6.01
C ASP A 196 7.52 -19.51 4.74
N GLU A 197 7.61 -20.62 4.01
CA GLU A 197 8.45 -20.71 2.82
C GLU A 197 8.14 -19.58 1.81
N LYS A 198 6.85 -19.28 1.59
CA LYS A 198 6.44 -18.26 0.64
C LYS A 198 6.76 -16.86 1.12
N GLY A 199 6.47 -16.53 2.38
CA GLY A 199 6.77 -15.22 2.95
C GLY A 199 8.27 -14.94 3.01
N MET A 200 9.10 -15.94 3.31
CA MET A 200 10.57 -15.82 3.25
C MET A 200 11.08 -15.60 1.82
N GLU A 201 10.50 -16.28 0.83
CA GLU A 201 10.84 -16.06 -0.59
C GLU A 201 10.52 -14.61 -1.00
N VAL A 202 9.32 -14.12 -0.67
CA VAL A 202 8.89 -12.76 -0.96
C VAL A 202 9.82 -11.74 -0.31
N LYS A 203 10.12 -11.89 1.00
CA LYS A 203 11.05 -10.98 1.72
C LYS A 203 12.44 -10.94 1.08
N LYS A 204 12.98 -12.08 0.67
CA LYS A 204 14.27 -12.15 -0.04
C LYS A 204 14.24 -11.39 -1.36
N ASN A 205 13.16 -11.52 -2.13
CA ASN A 205 13.01 -10.83 -3.40
C ASN A 205 12.82 -9.32 -3.21
N VAL A 206 12.04 -8.91 -2.22
CA VAL A 206 11.86 -7.50 -1.83
C VAL A 206 13.21 -6.85 -1.54
N GLU A 207 14.06 -7.45 -0.70
CA GLU A 207 15.38 -6.92 -0.36
C GLU A 207 16.32 -6.85 -1.59
N LYS A 208 16.28 -7.89 -2.45
CA LYS A 208 17.03 -7.89 -3.71
C LYS A 208 16.65 -6.69 -4.59
N TRP A 209 15.36 -6.48 -4.80
CA TRP A 209 14.87 -5.42 -5.68
C TRP A 209 15.07 -4.03 -5.08
N LYS A 210 14.88 -3.87 -3.77
CA LYS A 210 15.23 -2.64 -3.05
C LYS A 210 16.68 -2.24 -3.32
N GLY A 211 17.62 -3.16 -3.11
CA GLY A 211 19.05 -2.88 -3.35
C GLY A 211 19.35 -2.44 -4.78
N LEU A 212 18.75 -3.11 -5.78
CA LEU A 212 18.94 -2.77 -7.19
C LEU A 212 18.33 -1.41 -7.55
N VAL A 213 17.11 -1.15 -7.08
CA VAL A 213 16.36 0.07 -7.43
C VAL A 213 16.94 1.29 -6.71
N THR A 214 17.30 1.17 -5.43
CA THR A 214 18.01 2.24 -4.69
C THR A 214 19.38 2.50 -5.31
N GLY A 215 20.12 1.45 -5.71
CA GLY A 215 21.38 1.59 -6.43
C GLY A 215 21.21 2.38 -7.73
N ALA A 216 20.25 2.00 -8.57
CA ALA A 216 19.97 2.70 -9.82
C ALA A 216 19.55 4.17 -9.61
N ALA A 217 18.71 4.44 -8.60
CA ALA A 217 18.28 5.78 -8.27
C ALA A 217 19.46 6.68 -7.88
N ILE A 218 20.37 6.20 -7.01
CA ILE A 218 21.55 6.96 -6.57
C ILE A 218 22.49 7.26 -7.75
N HIS A 219 22.78 6.27 -8.61
CA HIS A 219 23.65 6.49 -9.77
C HIS A 219 23.04 7.47 -10.79
N GLY A 220 21.71 7.58 -10.85
CA GLY A 220 21.03 8.57 -11.67
C GLY A 220 21.18 10.02 -11.18
N TYR A 221 21.62 10.23 -9.94
CA TYR A 221 21.93 11.55 -9.36
C TYR A 221 23.40 11.93 -9.48
N GLU A 222 24.28 11.01 -9.91
CA GLU A 222 25.69 11.31 -10.17
C GLU A 222 25.88 11.80 -11.62
N PRO A 223 26.54 12.95 -11.83
CA PRO A 223 26.69 13.58 -13.15
C PRO A 223 27.63 12.84 -14.12
#